data_AF-A0A963JN16-F1
#
_entry.id   AF-A0A963JN16-F1
#
_cell.length_a   1.000
_cell.length_b   1.000
_cell.length_c   1.000
_cell.angle_alpha   90.00
_cell.angle_beta   90.00
_cell.angle_gamma   90.00
#
_symmetry.space_group_name_H-M   'P 1'
#
loop_
_entity.id
_entity.type
_entity.pdbx_description
1 polymer ?
#
loop_
_entity_poly.entity_id
_entity_poly.type
_entity_poly.pdbx_seq_one_letter_code
_entity_poly.pdbx_strand_id
1 'polypeptide(L)'
;MAVCAGQGEFDATGNVPCVLAIGQPMIQSEFGAARAGGGYAAVVIKKPGGRTRAIFFRMGLPISADTSEADGYPEFRATKENDLHLIRVGDERYEIPDAVILGGWRLPRQSRIQHR
;
A
#
# COMPACT_ATOMS: atom_id res chain seq x y z
N MET A 1 -10.31 9.30 9.85
CA MET A 1 -8.95 9.13 9.29
C MET A 1 -9.09 8.62 7.86
N ALA A 2 -9.58 9.47 6.95
CA ALA A 2 -9.94 9.05 5.59
C ALA A 2 -9.98 10.22 4.59
N VAL A 3 -9.58 11.43 4.98
CA VAL A 3 -9.79 12.63 4.17
C VAL A 3 -8.80 12.71 3.00
N CYS A 4 -7.53 12.37 3.17
CA CYS A 4 -6.52 12.57 2.10
C CYS A 4 -6.56 11.50 0.99
N ALA A 5 -6.65 10.21 1.34
CA ALA A 5 -6.63 9.11 0.36
C ALA A 5 -7.86 9.11 -0.58
N GLY A 6 -9.04 9.47 -0.05
CA GLY A 6 -10.27 9.59 -0.85
C GLY A 6 -10.33 10.85 -1.72
N GLN A 7 -9.49 11.85 -1.43
CA GLN A 7 -9.40 13.12 -2.19
C GLN A 7 -8.22 13.16 -3.17
N GLY A 8 -7.42 12.09 -3.24
CA GLY A 8 -6.27 11.98 -4.16
C GLY A 8 -4.98 12.62 -3.65
N GLU A 9 -4.92 13.01 -2.38
CA GLU A 9 -3.71 13.52 -1.74
C GLU A 9 -2.88 12.33 -1.19
N PHE A 10 -1.77 12.05 -1.86
CA PHE A 10 -0.87 10.95 -1.53
C PHE A 10 0.53 11.45 -1.18
N ASP A 11 1.09 10.94 -0.09
CA ASP A 11 2.48 11.19 0.33
C ASP A 11 3.51 10.47 -0.54
N ALA A 12 3.09 9.41 -1.22
CA ALA A 12 3.89 8.69 -2.21
C ALA A 12 3.01 8.10 -3.30
N THR A 13 3.49 8.09 -4.53
CA THR A 13 2.86 7.41 -5.66
C THR A 13 3.90 6.58 -6.40
N GLY A 14 3.45 5.60 -7.17
CA GLY A 14 4.34 4.76 -7.95
C GLY A 14 3.60 3.53 -8.46
N ASN A 15 4.34 2.45 -8.66
CA ASN A 15 3.80 1.17 -9.10
C ASN A 15 4.13 0.06 -8.11
N VAL A 16 3.20 -0.87 -7.94
CA VAL A 16 3.38 -2.10 -7.18
C VAL A 16 3.01 -3.31 -8.03
N PRO A 17 3.69 -4.45 -7.86
CA PRO A 17 3.24 -5.70 -8.45
C PRO A 17 1.88 -6.12 -7.90
N CYS A 18 0.98 -6.53 -8.78
CA CYS A 18 -0.33 -7.05 -8.41
C CYS A 18 -0.85 -8.12 -9.38
N VAL A 19 -1.80 -8.92 -8.91
CA VAL A 19 -2.59 -9.90 -9.66
C VAL A 19 -4.04 -9.63 -9.29
N LEU A 20 -4.93 -9.43 -10.27
CA LEU A 20 -6.31 -9.00 -9.98
C LEU A 20 -7.34 -10.12 -10.16
N ALA A 21 -6.94 -11.24 -10.75
CA ALA A 21 -7.76 -12.42 -10.93
C ALA A 21 -6.88 -13.68 -10.97
N ILE A 22 -7.47 -14.84 -10.64
CA ILE A 22 -6.80 -16.13 -10.76
C ILE A 22 -6.30 -16.34 -12.20
N GLY A 23 -5.04 -16.77 -12.34
CA GLY A 23 -4.43 -17.08 -13.63
C GLY A 23 -3.96 -15.85 -14.43
N GLN A 24 -4.23 -14.64 -13.96
CA GLN A 24 -3.65 -13.44 -14.54
C GLN A 24 -2.14 -13.40 -14.23
N PRO A 25 -1.28 -13.04 -15.22
CA PRO A 25 0.10 -12.72 -14.92
C PRO A 25 0.19 -11.53 -13.96
N MET A 26 1.30 -11.48 -13.23
CA MET A 26 1.63 -10.32 -12.42
C MET A 26 1.80 -9.10 -13.32
N ILE A 27 1.08 -8.02 -12.97
CA ILE A 27 1.16 -6.73 -13.64
C ILE A 27 1.65 -5.67 -12.66
N GLN A 28 1.95 -4.48 -13.19
CA GLN A 28 2.28 -3.31 -12.39
C GLN A 28 1.04 -2.41 -12.29
N SER A 29 0.50 -2.23 -11.09
CA SER A 29 -0.59 -1.28 -10.83
C SER A 29 -0.06 0.00 -10.24
N GLU A 30 -0.60 1.14 -10.69
CA GLU A 30 -0.37 2.41 -10.01
C GLU A 30 -0.91 2.37 -8.58
N PHE A 31 -0.19 2.99 -7.64
CA PHE A 31 -0.66 3.22 -6.29
C PHE A 31 -0.48 4.68 -5.86
N GLY A 32 -1.29 5.07 -4.88
CA GLY A 32 -1.07 6.21 -4.03
C GLY A 32 -1.09 5.78 -2.56
N ALA A 33 -0.11 6.21 -1.77
CA ALA A 33 -0.04 5.96 -0.34
C ALA A 33 -0.25 7.26 0.42
N ALA A 34 -1.21 7.24 1.35
CA ALA A 34 -1.46 8.33 2.28
C ALA A 34 -1.16 7.85 3.71
N ARG A 35 -0.32 8.58 4.43
CA ARG A 35 0.14 8.28 5.79
C ARG A 35 -0.48 9.27 6.75
N ALA A 36 -0.95 8.77 7.88
CA ALA A 36 -1.56 9.56 8.92
C ALA A 36 -0.82 9.37 10.24
N GLY A 37 -1.03 10.32 11.17
CA GLY A 37 -0.50 10.22 12.52
C GLY A 37 -0.93 8.93 13.23
N GLY A 38 -0.15 8.52 14.24
CA GLY A 38 -0.42 7.29 15.00
C GLY A 38 -0.09 5.99 14.24
N GLY A 39 0.74 6.08 13.19
CA GLY A 39 1.22 4.93 12.41
C GLY A 39 0.19 4.35 11.44
N TYR A 40 -0.88 5.08 11.14
CA TYR A 40 -1.88 4.67 10.14
C TYR A 40 -1.39 5.00 8.73
N ALA A 41 -1.67 4.12 7.78
CA ALA A 41 -1.49 4.42 6.37
C ALA A 41 -2.58 3.75 5.54
N ALA A 42 -2.90 4.32 4.39
CA ALA A 42 -3.78 3.76 3.39
C ALA A 42 -3.03 3.72 2.05
N VAL A 43 -2.98 2.55 1.43
CA VAL A 43 -2.42 2.38 0.09
C VAL A 43 -3.59 2.11 -0.85
N VAL A 44 -3.83 3.02 -1.78
CA VAL A 44 -4.87 2.92 -2.80
C VAL A 44 -4.22 2.44 -4.09
N ILE A 45 -4.57 1.24 -4.52
CA ILE A 45 -4.09 0.61 -5.75
C ILE A 45 -5.15 0.79 -6.82
N LYS A 46 -4.75 1.35 -7.97
CA LYS A 46 -5.62 1.47 -9.15
C LYS A 46 -5.65 0.17 -9.93
N LYS A 47 -6.85 -0.26 -10.26
CA LYS A 47 -7.14 -1.44 -11.08
C LYS A 47 -7.50 -1.00 -12.51
N PRO A 48 -7.26 -1.85 -13.51
CA PRO A 48 -7.81 -1.69 -14.84
C PRO A 48 -9.34 -1.51 -14.75
N GLY A 49 -9.89 -0.61 -15.57
CA GLY A 49 -11.32 -0.30 -15.56
C GLY A 49 -11.73 0.74 -14.51
N GLY A 50 -10.78 1.48 -13.93
CA GLY A 50 -11.07 2.63 -13.06
C GLY A 50 -11.51 2.26 -11.63
N ARG A 51 -11.54 0.98 -11.31
CA ARG A 51 -11.76 0.50 -9.94
C ARG A 51 -10.50 0.72 -9.10
N THR A 52 -10.67 0.79 -7.80
CA THR A 52 -9.57 0.91 -6.84
C THR A 52 -9.70 -0.14 -5.75
N ARG A 53 -8.59 -0.38 -5.05
CA ARG A 53 -8.51 -1.20 -3.85
C ARG A 53 -7.73 -0.39 -2.83
N ALA A 54 -8.33 -0.08 -1.69
CA ALA A 54 -7.62 0.51 -0.57
C ALA A 54 -7.21 -0.59 0.41
N ILE A 55 -5.94 -0.62 0.78
CA ILE A 55 -5.39 -1.48 1.84
C ILE A 55 -4.96 -0.58 2.98
N PHE A 56 -5.48 -0.88 4.17
CA PHE A 56 -5.24 -0.10 5.38
C PHE A 56 -4.15 -0.77 6.22
N PHE A 57 -3.28 0.07 6.77
CA PHE A 57 -2.14 -0.31 7.58
C PHE A 57 -2.17 0.41 8.93
N ARG A 58 -1.62 -0.25 9.95
CA ARG A 58 -1.36 0.34 11.26
C ARG A 58 -0.02 -0.15 11.79
N MET A 59 0.84 0.77 12.18
CA MET A 59 2.21 0.48 12.64
C MET A 59 3.02 -0.36 11.64
N GLY A 60 2.86 -0.09 10.35
CA GLY A 60 3.51 -0.85 9.27
C GLY A 60 2.83 -2.18 8.92
N LEU A 61 1.82 -2.62 9.68
CA LEU A 61 1.16 -3.90 9.44
C LEU A 61 -0.15 -3.71 8.66
N PRO A 62 -0.40 -4.53 7.61
CA PRO A 62 -1.68 -4.54 6.92
C PRO A 62 -2.78 -5.08 7.85
N ILE A 63 -3.87 -4.32 8.00
CA ILE A 63 -4.96 -4.63 8.93
C ILE A 63 -6.30 -4.94 8.22
N SER A 64 -6.57 -4.37 7.05
CA SER A 64 -7.80 -4.61 6.30
C SER A 64 -7.72 -4.05 4.87
N ALA A 65 -8.74 -4.34 4.07
CA ALA A 65 -8.98 -3.71 2.77
C ALA A 65 -10.41 -3.11 2.72
N ASP A 66 -10.68 -2.25 1.75
CA ASP A 66 -12.01 -1.67 1.45
C ASP A 66 -12.98 -2.66 0.80
N THR A 67 -13.15 -3.83 1.41
CA THR A 67 -14.11 -4.84 0.97
C THR A 67 -15.50 -4.51 1.49
N SER A 68 -16.51 -4.70 0.64
CA SER A 68 -17.92 -4.49 0.98
C SER A 68 -18.76 -5.73 0.71
N GLU A 69 -20.05 -5.68 1.05
CA GLU A 69 -21.02 -6.70 0.66
C GLU A 69 -21.09 -6.88 -0.86
N ALA A 70 -20.92 -5.80 -1.64
CA ALA A 70 -20.89 -5.86 -3.10
C ALA A 70 -19.71 -6.69 -3.64
N ASP A 71 -18.65 -6.87 -2.84
CA ASP A 71 -17.50 -7.72 -3.15
C ASP A 71 -17.65 -9.15 -2.62
N GLY A 72 -18.70 -9.42 -1.83
CA GLY A 72 -18.92 -10.72 -1.18
C GLY A 72 -18.05 -10.98 0.06
N TYR A 73 -17.52 -9.93 0.71
CA TYR A 73 -16.62 -10.03 1.87
C TYR A 73 -15.48 -11.04 1.68
N PRO A 74 -14.63 -10.85 0.65
CA PRO A 74 -13.55 -11.77 0.37
C PRO A 74 -12.57 -11.85 1.55
N GLU A 75 -11.98 -13.03 1.74
CA GLU A 75 -10.98 -13.23 2.79
C GLU A 75 -9.78 -12.29 2.60
N PHE A 76 -9.39 -11.62 3.69
CA PHE A 76 -8.17 -10.83 3.75
C PHE A 76 -7.07 -11.64 4.43
N ARG A 77 -5.93 -11.81 3.76
CA ARG A 77 -4.74 -12.45 4.34
C ARG A 77 -3.50 -11.65 3.97
N ALA A 78 -2.58 -11.52 4.92
CA ALA A 78 -1.31 -10.86 4.67
C ALA A 78 -0.16 -11.67 5.28
N THR A 79 0.89 -11.84 4.51
CA THR A 79 2.18 -12.37 4.97
C THR A 79 3.27 -11.35 4.65
N LYS A 80 4.40 -11.45 5.35
CA LYS A 80 5.54 -10.58 5.11
C LYS A 80 6.76 -11.43 4.75
N GLU A 81 7.42 -11.07 3.66
CA GLU A 81 8.72 -11.61 3.27
C GLU A 81 9.74 -10.47 3.28
N ASN A 82 10.61 -10.46 4.28
CA ASN A 82 11.56 -9.38 4.53
C ASN A 82 10.85 -8.00 4.66
N ASP A 83 11.08 -7.09 3.71
CA ASP A 83 10.47 -5.75 3.63
C ASP A 83 9.24 -5.70 2.70
N LEU A 84 8.75 -6.85 2.22
CA LEU A 84 7.65 -6.96 1.27
C LEU A 84 6.41 -7.58 1.92
N HIS A 85 5.29 -6.85 1.85
CA HIS A 85 3.98 -7.39 2.24
C HIS A 85 3.33 -8.09 1.06
N LEU A 86 3.04 -9.38 1.21
CA LEU A 86 2.22 -10.15 0.30
C LEU A 86 0.80 -10.19 0.83
N ILE A 87 -0.09 -9.46 0.18
CA ILE A 87 -1.48 -9.29 0.63
C ILE A 87 -2.41 -9.95 -0.36
N ARG A 88 -3.35 -10.75 0.14
CA ARG A 88 -4.44 -11.35 -0.62
C ARG A 88 -5.78 -10.81 -0.16
N VAL A 89 -6.62 -10.49 -1.14
CA VAL A 89 -8.01 -10.08 -0.93
C VAL A 89 -8.86 -10.91 -1.90
N GLY A 90 -9.36 -12.05 -1.42
CA GLY A 90 -9.96 -13.07 -2.29
C GLY A 90 -8.95 -13.55 -3.34
N ASP A 91 -9.25 -13.29 -4.61
CA ASP A 91 -8.42 -13.67 -5.76
C ASP A 91 -7.34 -12.63 -6.09
N GLU A 92 -7.43 -11.44 -5.52
CA GLU A 92 -6.46 -10.37 -5.74
C GLU A 92 -5.20 -10.61 -4.90
N ARG A 93 -4.03 -10.30 -5.45
CA ARG A 93 -2.73 -10.32 -4.76
C ARG A 93 -1.99 -9.01 -4.98
N TYR A 94 -1.37 -8.50 -3.92
CA TYR A 94 -0.63 -7.24 -3.94
C TYR A 94 0.70 -7.41 -3.22
N GLU A 95 1.76 -6.87 -3.81
CA GLU A 95 3.10 -6.84 -3.23
C GLU A 95 3.47 -5.41 -2.85
N ILE A 96 3.41 -5.10 -1.56
CA ILE A 96 3.57 -3.73 -1.06
C ILE A 96 4.84 -3.64 -0.21
N PRO A 97 5.89 -2.94 -0.67
CA PRO A 97 7.10 -2.72 0.12
C PRO A 97 6.86 -1.84 1.35
N ASP A 98 7.59 -2.07 2.42
CA ASP A 98 7.58 -1.24 3.64
C ASP A 98 7.79 0.25 3.35
N ALA A 99 8.65 0.58 2.39
CA ALA A 99 8.90 1.97 1.98
C ALA A 99 7.64 2.69 1.49
N VAL A 100 6.65 1.96 0.95
CA VAL A 100 5.34 2.52 0.57
C VAL A 100 4.55 2.91 1.83
N ILE A 101 4.65 2.14 2.90
CA ILE A 101 3.84 2.31 4.12
C ILE A 101 4.52 3.29 5.08
N LEU A 102 5.80 3.09 5.35
CA LEU A 102 6.59 3.83 6.33
C LEU A 102 7.25 5.09 5.75
N GLY A 103 7.39 5.15 4.42
CA GLY A 103 8.20 6.15 3.74
C GLY A 103 9.65 5.70 3.60
N GLY A 104 10.39 6.36 2.71
CA GLY A 104 11.84 6.15 2.63
C GLY A 104 12.51 6.61 3.92
N TRP A 105 13.47 5.84 4.41
CA TRP A 105 14.43 6.29 5.41
C TRP A 105 15.20 7.48 4.83
N ARG A 106 14.73 8.69 5.13
CA ARG A 106 15.57 9.86 5.00
C ARG A 106 16.53 9.79 6.18
N LEU A 107 17.73 9.23 5.95
CA LEU A 107 18.89 9.54 6.78
C LEU A 107 18.83 11.04 7.07
N PRO A 108 18.93 11.50 8.34
CA PRO A 108 19.24 12.89 8.56
C PRO A 108 20.50 13.15 7.74
N ARG A 109 20.42 14.12 6.82
CA ARG A 109 21.53 14.53 5.96
C ARG A 109 22.78 14.54 6.82
N GLN A 110 23.70 13.62 6.52
CA GLN A 110 24.98 13.55 7.20
C GLN A 110 25.56 14.95 7.16
N SER A 111 25.55 15.60 8.33
CA SER A 111 26.13 16.90 8.55
C SER A 111 27.56 16.78 8.06
N ARG A 112 27.85 17.43 6.93
CA ARG A 112 29.20 17.60 6.43
C ARG A 112 29.93 18.47 7.44
N ILE A 113 30.37 17.88 8.54
CA ILE A 113 31.35 18.48 9.44
C ILE A 113 32.67 18.37 8.67
N GLN A 114 32.96 19.40 7.87
CA GLN A 114 34.34 19.64 7.44
C GLN A 114 35.12 19.94 8.72
N HIS A 115 36.03 19.04 9.07
CA HIS A 115 37.09 19.32 10.01
C HIS A 115 37.84 20.58 9.53
N ARG A 116 37.88 21.59 10.41
CA ARG A 116 38.69 22.80 10.25
C ARG A 116 39.95 22.66 11.10
#